data_AF-A0A932CVK5-F1
#
_entry.id   AF-A0A932CVK5-F1
#
_cell.length_a   1.000
_cell.length_b   1.000
_cell.length_c   1.000
_cell.angle_alpha   90.00
_cell.angle_beta   90.00
_cell.angle_gamma   90.00
#
_symmetry.space_group_name_H-M   'P 1'
#
loop_
_entity.id
_entity.type
_entity.pdbx_description
1 polymer ?
#
loop_
_entity_poly.entity_id
_entity_poly.type
_entity_poly.pdbx_seq_one_letter_code
_entity_poly.pdbx_strand_id
1 'polypeptide(L)'
;MSEIEVGDPEFEREHSIAADEPERVRVVLDREMRQVLQEAARTSPHFSVDDSGISIVFGPGEENERSLESSLRTAGRVARLMTERRERIPVAAPLRQHRQAWTAYAAAMGMECMDCPLYIRGRMECATISARAVRLASLRYRLEVLVRFDTPLGLGLSATPSSSTDAARSQACGQDEKLGDPVFDDAFTTRISRPEVLSSILDAETRQRLLEVQGLVDSVQLDDDGVTVRAAQIDPEPTAVPRLVALVRSLAGGIARNAAAVGSKISGPYR
;
A
#
# COMPACT_ATOMS: atom_id res chain seq x y z
N MET A 1 -16.34 0.04 15.45
CA MET A 1 -16.73 1.46 15.36
C MET A 1 -17.91 1.71 16.26
N SER A 2 -17.79 2.71 17.11
CA SER A 2 -18.88 3.25 17.92
C SER A 2 -19.27 4.63 17.39
N GLU A 3 -20.53 5.01 17.58
CA GLU A 3 -20.94 6.40 17.39
C GLU A 3 -20.24 7.29 18.41
N ILE A 4 -19.85 8.50 18.00
CA ILE A 4 -19.07 9.42 18.83
C ILE A 4 -19.62 10.84 18.79
N GLU A 5 -19.39 11.55 19.88
CA GLU A 5 -19.61 13.00 19.96
C GLU A 5 -18.30 13.75 19.66
N VAL A 6 -18.39 14.74 18.78
CA VAL A 6 -17.34 15.68 18.38
C VAL A 6 -17.50 17.06 19.05
N GLY A 7 -18.57 17.24 19.83
CA GLY A 7 -18.81 18.44 20.64
C GLY A 7 -19.47 19.57 19.87
N ASP A 8 -20.29 19.23 18.87
CA ASP A 8 -21.03 20.18 18.04
C ASP A 8 -22.46 19.65 17.80
N PRO A 9 -23.41 19.96 18.69
CA PRO A 9 -24.74 19.35 18.65
C PRO A 9 -25.56 19.69 17.41
N GLU A 10 -25.26 20.81 16.73
CA GLU A 10 -25.91 21.15 15.47
C GLU A 10 -25.39 20.25 14.34
N PHE A 11 -24.06 20.08 14.28
CA PHE A 11 -23.42 19.18 13.34
C PHE A 11 -23.86 17.72 13.52
N GLU A 12 -23.89 17.25 14.78
CA GLU A 12 -24.25 15.88 15.17
C GLU A 12 -25.73 15.55 14.92
N ARG A 13 -26.60 16.56 14.83
CA ARG A 13 -28.01 16.35 14.45
C ARG A 13 -28.15 15.99 12.96
N GLU A 14 -27.27 16.51 12.13
CA GLU A 14 -27.30 16.33 10.67
C GLU A 14 -26.42 15.17 10.19
N HIS A 15 -25.46 14.72 11.02
CA HIS A 15 -24.47 13.72 10.63
C HIS A 15 -24.30 12.65 11.72
N SER A 16 -24.32 11.37 11.32
CA SER A 16 -23.85 10.29 12.19
C SER A 16 -22.34 10.10 12.00
N ILE A 17 -21.62 10.05 13.12
CA ILE A 17 -20.15 10.00 13.14
C ILE A 17 -19.74 8.74 13.88
N ALA A 18 -19.09 7.82 13.16
CA ALA A 18 -18.58 6.58 13.74
C ALA A 18 -17.06 6.53 13.65
N ALA A 19 -16.41 6.15 14.75
CA ALA A 19 -14.95 6.04 14.81
C ALA A 19 -14.53 4.88 15.71
N ASP A 20 -13.31 4.40 15.50
CA ASP A 20 -12.63 3.58 16.52
C ASP A 20 -11.79 4.42 17.49
N GLU A 21 -11.32 5.59 17.03
CA GLU A 21 -10.42 6.47 17.77
C GLU A 21 -10.98 7.91 17.77
N PRO A 22 -11.90 8.23 18.69
CA PRO A 22 -12.62 9.50 18.69
C PRO A 22 -11.69 10.73 18.72
N GLU A 23 -10.57 10.62 19.41
CA GLU A 23 -9.56 11.69 19.50
C GLU A 23 -8.96 12.04 18.14
N ARG A 24 -8.78 11.05 17.25
CA ARG A 24 -8.22 11.26 15.90
C ARG A 24 -9.24 11.92 14.99
N VAL A 25 -10.51 11.50 15.10
CA VAL A 25 -11.60 12.09 14.32
C VAL A 25 -11.84 13.55 14.73
N ARG A 26 -11.70 13.91 16.01
CA ARG A 26 -11.80 15.31 16.45
C ARG A 26 -10.73 16.23 15.85
N VAL A 27 -9.53 15.71 15.53
CA VAL A 27 -8.49 16.48 14.82
C VAL A 27 -8.91 16.75 13.37
N VAL A 28 -9.60 15.81 12.75
CA VAL A 28 -10.11 15.95 11.37
C VAL A 28 -11.32 16.88 11.33
N LEU A 29 -12.28 16.69 12.23
CA LEU A 29 -13.55 17.41 12.29
C LEU A 29 -13.45 18.71 13.07
N ASP A 30 -12.47 19.54 12.70
CA ASP A 30 -12.43 20.93 13.16
C ASP A 30 -13.58 21.77 12.54
N ARG A 31 -13.68 23.02 12.97
CA ARG A 31 -14.75 23.92 12.55
C ARG A 31 -14.90 24.05 11.04
N GLU A 32 -13.79 24.15 10.31
CA GLU A 32 -13.84 24.35 8.86
C GLU A 32 -14.28 23.07 8.15
N MET A 33 -13.76 21.91 8.54
CA MET A 33 -14.20 20.63 7.99
C MET A 33 -15.69 20.41 8.22
N ARG A 34 -16.19 20.68 9.45
CA ARG A 34 -17.62 20.56 9.77
C ARG A 34 -18.49 21.45 8.89
N GLN A 35 -18.08 22.69 8.63
CA GLN A 35 -18.80 23.60 7.74
C GLN A 35 -18.87 23.06 6.30
N VAL A 36 -17.78 22.52 5.77
CA VAL A 36 -17.77 21.93 4.42
C VAL A 36 -18.70 20.71 4.34
N LEU A 37 -18.72 19.87 5.37
CA LEU A 37 -19.58 18.70 5.42
C LEU A 37 -21.06 19.08 5.55
N GLN A 38 -21.41 20.11 6.34
CA GLN A 38 -22.78 20.65 6.41
C GLN A 38 -23.24 21.22 5.07
N GLU A 39 -22.37 21.93 4.36
CA GLU A 39 -22.64 22.42 3.00
C GLU A 39 -22.87 21.26 2.02
N ALA A 40 -22.08 20.19 2.16
CA ALA A 40 -22.22 18.96 1.38
C ALA A 40 -23.57 18.28 1.63
N ALA A 41 -23.95 18.08 2.91
CA ALA A 41 -25.20 17.41 3.28
C ALA A 41 -26.45 18.16 2.80
N ARG A 42 -26.40 19.50 2.72
CA ARG A 42 -27.49 20.32 2.18
C ARG A 42 -27.65 20.22 0.68
N THR A 43 -26.58 19.88 -0.04
CA THR A 43 -26.56 19.84 -1.51
C THR A 43 -26.57 18.43 -2.07
N SER A 44 -26.24 17.42 -1.26
CA SER A 44 -26.16 16.01 -1.65
C SER A 44 -26.78 15.13 -0.56
N PRO A 45 -27.95 14.52 -0.79
CA PRO A 45 -28.67 13.77 0.23
C PRO A 45 -27.97 12.48 0.68
N HIS A 46 -27.04 11.96 -0.13
CA HIS A 46 -26.29 10.73 0.18
C HIS A 46 -24.78 10.98 0.04
N PHE A 47 -24.25 11.74 0.98
CA PHE A 47 -22.82 12.06 1.10
C PHE A 47 -22.21 11.27 2.25
N SER A 48 -21.09 10.58 2.02
CA SER A 48 -20.33 9.92 3.08
C SER A 48 -18.82 10.05 2.89
N VAL A 49 -18.09 10.04 4.00
CA VAL A 49 -16.62 10.08 4.03
C VAL A 49 -16.14 8.97 4.96
N ASP A 50 -15.20 8.17 4.48
CA ASP A 50 -14.52 7.15 5.26
C ASP A 50 -13.02 7.10 4.93
N ASP A 51 -12.31 6.12 5.48
CA ASP A 51 -10.88 5.93 5.26
C ASP A 51 -10.53 5.57 3.80
N SER A 52 -11.50 5.10 3.02
CA SER A 52 -11.34 4.71 1.62
C SER A 52 -11.60 5.87 0.66
N GLY A 53 -12.38 6.88 1.08
CA GLY A 53 -12.57 8.10 0.33
C GLY A 53 -13.87 8.82 0.62
N ILE A 54 -14.38 9.50 -0.42
CA ILE A 54 -15.61 10.29 -0.39
C ILE A 54 -16.57 9.65 -1.37
N SER A 55 -17.80 9.36 -0.92
CA SER A 55 -18.87 8.83 -1.74
C SER A 55 -20.01 9.83 -1.82
N ILE A 56 -20.50 10.06 -3.03
CA ILE A 56 -21.66 10.91 -3.29
C ILE A 56 -22.57 10.11 -4.22
N VAL A 57 -23.77 9.79 -3.75
CA VAL A 57 -24.75 9.01 -4.51
C VAL A 57 -25.90 9.93 -4.93
N PHE A 58 -26.17 9.96 -6.23
CA PHE A 58 -27.30 10.70 -6.80
C PHE A 58 -28.52 9.81 -6.92
N GLY A 59 -29.70 10.35 -6.60
CA GLY A 59 -30.97 9.70 -6.90
C GLY A 59 -31.30 9.77 -8.40
N PRO A 60 -32.23 8.92 -8.87
CA PRO A 60 -32.74 9.00 -10.24
C PRO A 60 -33.24 10.40 -10.59
N GLY A 61 -32.67 11.02 -11.64
CA GLY A 61 -33.06 12.35 -12.11
C GLY A 61 -32.41 13.53 -11.35
N GLU A 62 -31.56 13.28 -10.37
CA GLU A 62 -30.77 14.32 -9.67
C GLU A 62 -29.45 14.64 -10.38
N GLU A 63 -29.08 13.81 -11.36
CA GLU A 63 -27.89 13.92 -12.20
C GLU A 63 -28.09 15.02 -13.25
N ASN A 64 -27.76 16.26 -12.87
CA ASN A 64 -27.53 17.33 -13.82
C ASN A 64 -26.09 17.85 -13.68
N GLU A 65 -25.59 18.48 -14.74
CA GLU A 65 -24.22 18.96 -14.83
C GLU A 65 -23.83 19.89 -13.66
N ARG A 66 -24.75 20.75 -13.21
CA ARG A 66 -24.49 21.66 -12.09
C ARG A 66 -24.37 20.92 -10.75
N SER A 67 -25.24 19.94 -10.52
CA SER A 67 -25.16 19.07 -9.35
C SER A 67 -23.83 18.32 -9.32
N LEU A 68 -23.43 17.75 -10.47
CA LEU A 68 -22.15 17.03 -10.58
C LEU A 68 -20.95 17.93 -10.33
N GLU A 69 -20.90 19.12 -10.94
CA GLU A 69 -19.81 20.08 -10.75
C GLU A 69 -19.70 20.51 -9.27
N SER A 70 -20.84 20.81 -8.64
CA SER A 70 -20.90 21.17 -7.22
C SER A 70 -20.37 20.04 -6.33
N SER A 71 -20.82 18.80 -6.56
CA SER A 71 -20.38 17.63 -5.80
C SER A 71 -18.88 17.34 -5.97
N LEU A 72 -18.34 17.47 -7.18
CA LEU A 72 -16.90 17.32 -7.43
C LEU A 72 -16.09 18.39 -6.71
N ARG A 73 -16.56 19.64 -6.70
CA ARG A 73 -15.92 20.74 -5.99
C ARG A 73 -15.91 20.51 -4.48
N THR A 74 -17.02 20.04 -3.93
CA THR A 74 -17.14 19.68 -2.50
C THR A 74 -16.22 18.51 -2.15
N ALA A 75 -16.22 17.44 -2.95
CA ALA A 75 -15.30 16.32 -2.75
C ALA A 75 -13.82 16.78 -2.78
N GLY A 76 -13.47 17.64 -3.72
CA GLY A 76 -12.13 18.24 -3.81
C GLY A 76 -11.75 19.06 -2.57
N ARG A 77 -12.69 19.86 -2.03
CA ARG A 77 -12.48 20.63 -0.79
C ARG A 77 -12.24 19.69 0.40
N VAL A 78 -13.09 18.67 0.58
CA VAL A 78 -12.94 17.69 1.67
C VAL A 78 -11.61 16.94 1.55
N ALA A 79 -11.25 16.46 0.35
CA ALA A 79 -9.98 15.74 0.12
C ALA A 79 -8.75 16.62 0.43
N ARG A 80 -8.78 17.90 0.04
CA ARG A 80 -7.73 18.86 0.38
C ARG A 80 -7.61 19.06 1.88
N LEU A 81 -8.73 19.34 2.56
CA LEU A 81 -8.77 19.55 4.00
C LEU A 81 -8.29 18.32 4.79
N MET A 82 -8.64 17.11 4.33
CA MET A 82 -8.13 15.84 4.87
C MET A 82 -6.62 15.71 4.71
N THR A 83 -6.08 16.08 3.54
CA THR A 83 -4.65 16.02 3.26
C THR A 83 -3.86 16.99 4.14
N GLU A 84 -4.33 18.22 4.29
CA GLU A 84 -3.72 19.24 5.15
C GLU A 84 -3.74 18.85 6.63
N ARG A 85 -4.84 18.25 7.11
CA ARG A 85 -4.98 17.84 8.51
C ARG A 85 -4.20 16.57 8.84
N ARG A 86 -3.88 15.76 7.84
CA ARG A 86 -3.21 14.46 8.00
C ARG A 86 -1.95 14.54 8.85
N GLU A 87 -1.16 15.61 8.71
CA GLU A 87 0.07 15.83 9.46
C GLU A 87 -0.15 16.05 10.97
N ARG A 88 -1.36 16.47 11.36
CA ARG A 88 -1.73 16.74 12.75
C ARG A 88 -2.41 15.56 13.42
N ILE A 89 -2.87 14.56 12.65
CA ILE A 89 -3.55 13.39 13.19
C ILE A 89 -2.49 12.51 13.86
N PRO A 90 -2.63 12.22 15.17
CA PRO A 90 -1.66 11.38 15.86
C PRO A 90 -1.71 9.95 15.32
N VAL A 91 -0.63 9.20 15.57
CA VAL A 91 -0.54 7.78 15.23
C VAL A 91 -1.67 6.98 15.89
N ALA A 92 -2.18 5.98 15.18
CA ALA A 92 -3.18 5.06 15.71
C ALA A 92 -2.72 4.41 17.02
N ALA A 93 -3.62 4.23 17.98
CA ALA A 93 -3.34 3.65 19.28
C ALA A 93 -2.61 2.29 19.20
N PRO A 94 -3.04 1.34 18.35
CA PRO A 94 -2.34 0.06 18.19
C PRO A 94 -0.92 0.21 17.61
N LEU A 95 -0.61 1.35 16.99
CA LEU A 95 0.65 1.60 16.29
C LEU A 95 1.62 2.49 17.08
N ARG A 96 1.20 3.03 18.24
CA ARG A 96 2.01 3.96 19.06
C ARG A 96 3.38 3.39 19.41
N GLN A 97 3.45 2.10 19.76
CA GLN A 97 4.72 1.44 20.12
C GLN A 97 5.72 1.36 18.95
N HIS A 98 5.23 1.34 17.71
CA HIS A 98 6.07 1.25 16.50
C HIS A 98 6.64 2.60 16.09
N ARG A 99 5.96 3.70 16.45
CA ARG A 99 6.29 5.05 15.99
C ARG A 99 7.77 5.39 16.17
N GLN A 100 8.30 5.22 17.39
CA GLN A 100 9.69 5.60 17.67
C GLN A 100 10.69 4.80 16.82
N ALA A 101 10.49 3.49 16.67
CA ALA A 101 11.37 2.65 15.87
C ALA A 101 11.30 3.01 14.38
N TRP A 102 10.11 3.33 13.86
CA TRP A 102 9.90 3.74 12.48
C TRP A 102 10.53 5.11 12.20
N THR A 103 10.34 6.09 13.09
CA THR A 103 10.96 7.40 12.98
C THR A 103 12.49 7.31 13.04
N ALA A 104 13.03 6.53 13.98
CA ALA A 104 14.49 6.34 14.10
C ALA A 104 15.08 5.67 12.85
N TYR A 105 14.41 4.63 12.35
CA TYR A 105 14.81 3.99 11.10
C TYR A 105 14.75 4.94 9.90
N ALA A 106 13.65 5.68 9.76
CA ALA A 106 13.50 6.65 8.68
C ALA A 106 14.61 7.71 8.70
N ALA A 107 14.89 8.28 9.88
CA ALA A 107 15.97 9.24 10.05
C ALA A 107 17.34 8.66 9.69
N ALA A 108 17.65 7.43 10.15
CA ALA A 108 18.92 6.77 9.85
C ALA A 108 19.11 6.49 8.35
N MET A 109 18.00 6.30 7.62
CA MET A 109 17.99 6.00 6.19
C MET A 109 17.76 7.24 5.30
N GLY A 110 17.65 8.44 5.87
CA GLY A 110 17.32 9.67 5.11
C GLY A 110 15.93 9.64 4.47
N MET A 111 14.98 8.97 5.11
CA MET A 111 13.60 8.80 4.65
C MET A 111 12.63 9.70 5.41
N GLU A 112 11.49 9.95 4.78
CA GLU A 112 10.36 10.62 5.41
C GLU A 112 9.52 9.62 6.21
N CYS A 113 8.97 10.08 7.34
CA CYS A 113 8.02 9.33 8.15
C CYS A 113 6.82 10.21 8.47
N MET A 114 5.61 9.64 8.41
CA MET A 114 4.38 10.31 8.83
C MET A 114 3.59 9.43 9.79
N ASP A 115 2.79 10.07 10.65
CA ASP A 115 2.03 9.41 11.72
C ASP A 115 0.65 8.91 11.26
N CYS A 116 0.07 9.50 10.21
CA CYS A 116 -1.25 9.14 9.71
C CYS A 116 -1.30 9.04 8.18
N PRO A 117 -1.46 7.85 7.59
CA PRO A 117 -1.20 6.57 8.24
C PRO A 117 0.26 6.51 8.72
N LEU A 118 0.57 5.63 9.68
CA LEU A 118 1.97 5.38 10.05
C LEU A 118 2.69 4.82 8.82
N TYR A 119 3.59 5.60 8.23
CA TYR A 119 4.31 5.23 7.02
C TYR A 119 5.73 5.79 6.99
N ILE A 120 6.61 5.10 6.26
CA ILE A 120 7.95 5.55 5.88
C ILE A 120 8.04 5.53 4.35
N ARG A 121 8.60 6.57 3.73
CA ARG A 121 8.95 6.55 2.30
C ARG A 121 10.29 7.21 2.05
N GLY A 122 10.99 6.74 1.03
CA GLY A 122 12.18 7.42 0.53
C GLY A 122 12.78 6.69 -0.65
N ARG A 123 13.92 7.19 -1.11
CA ARG A 123 14.71 6.58 -2.18
C ARG A 123 15.95 5.94 -1.59
N MET A 124 16.31 4.76 -2.07
CA MET A 124 17.58 4.11 -1.77
C MET A 124 18.15 3.47 -3.04
N GLU A 125 19.39 3.80 -3.37
CA GLU A 125 20.08 3.27 -4.55
C GLU A 125 19.24 3.46 -5.84
N CYS A 126 18.73 2.36 -6.41
CA CYS A 126 17.95 2.30 -7.65
C CYS A 126 16.45 2.03 -7.42
N ALA A 127 15.94 2.28 -6.21
CA ALA A 127 14.56 1.98 -5.86
C ALA A 127 13.90 3.03 -4.97
N THR A 128 12.59 3.19 -5.15
CA THR A 128 11.72 3.91 -4.21
C THR A 128 11.10 2.91 -3.25
N ILE A 129 11.23 3.17 -1.95
CA ILE A 129 10.79 2.27 -0.90
C ILE A 129 9.69 2.96 -0.11
N SER A 130 8.64 2.21 0.20
CA SER A 130 7.62 2.62 1.15
C SER A 130 7.24 1.46 2.06
N ALA A 131 7.01 1.76 3.33
CA ALA A 131 6.47 0.84 4.32
C ALA A 131 5.31 1.54 5.01
N ARG A 132 4.12 0.93 5.04
CA ARG A 132 2.91 1.55 5.60
C ARG A 132 2.09 0.57 6.41
N ALA A 133 1.48 1.08 7.48
CA ALA A 133 0.42 0.38 8.17
C ALA A 133 -0.90 0.51 7.38
N VAL A 134 -1.47 -0.63 6.97
CA VAL A 134 -2.74 -0.71 6.25
C VAL A 134 -3.81 -1.23 7.20
N ARG A 135 -4.91 -0.50 7.35
CA ARG A 135 -6.05 -0.93 8.18
C ARG A 135 -6.72 -2.14 7.52
N LEU A 136 -6.93 -3.21 8.29
CA LEU A 136 -7.68 -4.41 7.88
C LEU A 136 -9.10 -4.41 8.43
N ALA A 137 -9.24 -3.97 9.69
CA ALA A 137 -10.51 -3.93 10.39
C ALA A 137 -10.41 -2.89 11.51
N SER A 138 -11.42 -2.86 12.38
CA SER A 138 -11.42 -2.00 13.57
C SER A 138 -10.18 -2.24 14.42
N LEU A 139 -9.36 -1.20 14.59
CA LEU A 139 -8.08 -1.23 15.32
C LEU A 139 -7.08 -2.32 14.89
N ARG A 140 -7.28 -2.97 13.74
CA ARG A 140 -6.40 -4.03 13.21
C ARG A 140 -5.68 -3.54 11.98
N TYR A 141 -4.36 -3.72 11.97
CA TYR A 141 -3.47 -3.24 10.93
C TYR A 141 -2.52 -4.35 10.47
N ARG A 142 -2.12 -4.28 9.21
CA ARG A 142 -1.00 -5.04 8.65
C ARG A 142 0.09 -4.12 8.13
N LEU A 143 1.29 -4.66 8.01
CA LEU A 143 2.39 -3.99 7.33
C LEU A 143 2.33 -4.31 5.83
N GLU A 144 2.44 -3.28 5.01
CA GLU A 144 2.74 -3.41 3.58
C GLU A 144 4.06 -2.71 3.28
N VAL A 145 4.99 -3.43 2.66
CA VAL A 145 6.27 -2.91 2.18
C VAL A 145 6.26 -3.00 0.65
N LEU A 146 6.50 -1.88 0.00
CA LEU A 146 6.62 -1.77 -1.45
C LEU A 146 7.99 -1.22 -1.80
N VAL A 147 8.72 -1.94 -2.65
CA VAL A 147 9.98 -1.49 -3.24
C VAL A 147 9.78 -1.43 -4.75
N ARG A 148 9.70 -0.22 -5.30
CA ARG A 148 9.58 0.03 -6.74
C ARG A 148 10.95 0.23 -7.36
N PHE A 149 11.21 -0.44 -8.48
CA PHE A 149 12.38 -0.16 -9.29
C PHE A 149 12.27 1.23 -9.93
N ASP A 150 13.40 1.94 -10.06
CA ASP A 150 13.41 3.24 -10.74
C ASP A 150 13.09 3.13 -12.23
N THR A 151 13.57 2.04 -12.85
CA THR A 151 13.24 1.66 -14.22
C THR A 151 12.52 0.31 -14.15
N PRO A 152 11.26 0.22 -14.62
CA PRO A 152 10.57 -1.07 -14.71
C PRO A 152 11.39 -2.07 -15.51
N LEU A 153 11.36 -3.35 -15.12
CA LEU A 153 12.18 -4.39 -15.76
C LEU A 153 11.81 -4.59 -17.23
N GLY A 154 10.52 -4.44 -17.57
CA GLY A 154 10.01 -4.56 -18.93
C GLY A 154 10.14 -5.97 -19.52
N LEU A 155 10.09 -7.00 -18.66
CA LEU A 155 10.27 -8.40 -19.04
C LEU A 155 8.95 -9.16 -19.06
N GLY A 156 7.85 -8.52 -18.66
CA GLY A 156 6.61 -9.19 -18.31
C GLY A 156 6.81 -10.17 -17.16
N LEU A 157 7.77 -9.89 -16.26
CA LEU A 157 8.05 -10.73 -15.11
C LEU A 157 6.90 -10.60 -14.10
N SER A 158 6.40 -11.73 -13.62
CA SER A 158 5.56 -11.79 -12.43
C SER A 158 5.89 -13.05 -11.64
N ALA A 159 6.09 -12.92 -10.33
CA ALA A 159 6.12 -14.05 -9.42
C ALA A 159 5.14 -13.79 -8.27
N THR A 160 4.17 -14.69 -8.10
CA THR A 160 3.15 -14.61 -7.06
C THR A 160 3.12 -15.91 -6.27
N PRO A 161 2.75 -15.90 -4.99
CA PRO A 161 2.69 -17.12 -4.19
C PRO A 161 1.64 -18.05 -4.81
N SER A 162 1.95 -19.33 -4.91
CA SER A 162 1.00 -20.34 -5.37
C SER A 162 -0.12 -20.46 -4.34
N SER A 163 -1.34 -20.03 -4.67
CA SER A 163 -2.48 -20.35 -3.82
C SER A 163 -2.91 -21.80 -4.09
N SER A 164 -3.33 -22.51 -3.05
CA SER A 164 -3.89 -23.87 -3.20
C SER A 164 -5.12 -23.90 -4.13
N THR A 165 -5.77 -22.76 -4.31
CA THR A 165 -6.89 -22.56 -5.23
C THR A 165 -6.49 -22.25 -6.67
N ASP A 166 -5.27 -21.76 -6.92
CA ASP A 166 -4.82 -21.37 -8.27
C ASP A 166 -4.41 -22.56 -9.13
N ALA A 167 -4.11 -23.71 -8.53
CA ALA A 167 -3.80 -24.95 -9.25
C ALA A 167 -4.93 -25.37 -10.23
N ALA A 168 -6.18 -24.97 -9.97
CA ALA A 168 -7.31 -25.23 -10.85
C ALA A 168 -7.47 -24.18 -11.99
N ARG A 169 -6.86 -22.99 -11.86
CA ARG A 169 -6.97 -21.89 -12.84
C ARG A 169 -5.78 -21.78 -13.79
N SER A 170 -4.61 -22.31 -13.42
CA SER A 170 -3.39 -22.23 -14.23
C SER A 170 -3.50 -22.89 -15.62
N GLN A 171 -4.47 -23.79 -15.84
CA GLN A 171 -4.69 -24.39 -17.16
C GLN A 171 -5.32 -23.43 -18.21
N ALA A 172 -5.83 -22.26 -17.80
CA ALA A 172 -6.53 -21.35 -18.72
C ALA A 172 -5.77 -20.05 -19.06
N CYS A 173 -4.65 -19.74 -18.38
CA CYS A 173 -3.98 -18.43 -18.49
C CYS A 173 -2.45 -18.54 -18.49
N GLY A 174 -1.88 -18.92 -19.63
CA GLY A 174 -0.43 -18.91 -19.87
C GLY A 174 0.32 -20.10 -19.24
N GLN A 175 1.46 -20.47 -19.83
CA GLN A 175 2.33 -21.48 -19.23
C GLN A 175 3.12 -20.85 -18.10
N ASP A 176 3.01 -21.40 -16.90
CA ASP A 176 3.84 -21.01 -15.77
C ASP A 176 5.25 -21.59 -15.99
N GLU A 177 6.27 -20.76 -15.84
CA GLU A 177 7.67 -21.14 -16.06
C GLU A 177 8.25 -21.80 -14.81
N LYS A 178 9.02 -22.87 -15.02
CA LYS A 178 9.69 -23.62 -13.93
C LYS A 178 11.19 -23.35 -13.93
N LEU A 179 11.74 -23.08 -12.76
CA LEU A 179 13.16 -22.74 -12.56
C LEU A 179 14.02 -23.97 -12.24
N GLY A 180 13.39 -25.14 -12.07
CA GLY A 180 14.08 -26.39 -11.73
C GLY A 180 14.43 -26.49 -10.24
N ASP A 181 13.78 -25.68 -9.42
CA ASP A 181 13.94 -25.64 -7.96
C ASP A 181 12.60 -26.03 -7.35
N PRO A 182 12.39 -27.31 -6.97
CA PRO A 182 11.08 -27.80 -6.59
C PRO A 182 10.43 -27.02 -5.44
N VAL A 183 11.24 -26.58 -4.46
CA VAL A 183 10.72 -25.82 -3.31
C VAL A 183 10.22 -24.46 -3.75
N PHE A 184 10.97 -23.77 -4.62
CA PHE A 184 10.56 -22.48 -5.17
C PHE A 184 9.37 -22.63 -6.13
N ASP A 185 9.44 -23.60 -7.04
CA ASP A 185 8.46 -23.85 -8.10
C ASP A 185 7.10 -24.32 -7.54
N ASP A 186 7.08 -24.91 -6.35
CA ASP A 186 5.86 -25.22 -5.59
C ASP A 186 5.31 -23.97 -4.87
N ALA A 187 6.19 -23.15 -4.30
CA ALA A 187 5.82 -21.96 -3.53
C ALA A 187 5.37 -20.78 -4.40
N PHE A 188 5.86 -20.66 -5.63
CA PHE A 188 5.61 -19.53 -6.51
C PHE A 188 5.17 -19.94 -7.91
N THR A 189 4.19 -19.21 -8.42
CA THR A 189 3.84 -19.20 -9.84
C THR A 189 4.62 -18.08 -10.52
N THR A 190 5.43 -18.43 -11.53
CA THR A 190 6.32 -17.49 -12.21
C THR A 190 5.95 -17.37 -13.68
N ARG A 191 5.91 -16.14 -14.20
CA ARG A 191 5.68 -15.85 -15.61
C ARG A 191 6.67 -14.81 -16.07
N ILE A 192 7.08 -14.90 -17.32
CA ILE A 192 7.98 -13.94 -17.97
C ILE A 192 7.77 -14.02 -19.48
N SER A 193 7.98 -12.92 -20.21
CA SER A 193 7.87 -12.92 -21.67
C SER A 193 9.02 -13.65 -22.36
N ARG A 194 10.15 -13.82 -21.65
CA ARG A 194 11.41 -14.38 -22.14
C ARG A 194 11.95 -15.44 -21.18
N PRO A 195 11.49 -16.70 -21.29
CA PRO A 195 11.84 -17.76 -20.34
C PRO A 195 13.35 -17.99 -20.21
N GLU A 196 14.11 -17.76 -21.29
CA GLU A 196 15.55 -18.00 -21.34
C GLU A 196 16.37 -17.10 -20.38
N VAL A 197 15.80 -15.99 -19.92
CA VAL A 197 16.47 -15.10 -18.96
C VAL A 197 16.03 -15.30 -17.52
N LEU A 198 15.00 -16.11 -17.28
CA LEU A 198 14.36 -16.22 -15.96
C LEU A 198 15.33 -16.69 -14.87
N SER A 199 16.11 -17.74 -15.15
CA SER A 199 17.10 -18.30 -14.23
C SER A 199 18.27 -17.37 -13.94
N SER A 200 18.52 -16.39 -14.82
CA SER A 200 19.53 -15.35 -14.58
C SER A 200 19.00 -14.23 -13.68
N ILE A 201 17.70 -13.93 -13.74
CA ILE A 201 17.07 -12.90 -12.92
C ILE A 201 16.78 -13.45 -11.52
N LEU A 202 16.11 -14.59 -11.48
CA LEU A 202 15.77 -15.34 -10.27
C LEU A 202 16.80 -16.46 -10.08
N ASP A 203 18.04 -16.05 -9.83
CA ASP A 203 19.12 -16.97 -9.47
C ASP A 203 18.85 -17.67 -8.12
N ALA A 204 19.71 -18.63 -7.76
CA ALA A 204 19.52 -19.42 -6.54
C ALA A 204 19.45 -18.57 -5.27
N GLU A 205 20.25 -17.50 -5.19
CA GLU A 205 20.29 -16.59 -4.04
C GLU A 205 19.00 -15.77 -3.93
N THR A 206 18.49 -15.27 -5.06
CA THR A 206 17.25 -14.50 -5.15
C THR A 206 16.04 -15.36 -4.82
N ARG A 207 15.99 -16.61 -5.33
CA ARG A 207 14.94 -17.57 -4.99
C ARG A 207 14.92 -17.88 -3.49
N GLN A 208 16.09 -18.11 -2.89
CA GLN A 208 16.20 -18.36 -1.45
C GLN A 208 15.71 -17.17 -0.63
N ARG A 209 16.03 -15.94 -1.03
CA ARG A 209 15.52 -14.72 -0.37
C ARG A 209 14.02 -14.54 -0.52
N LEU A 210 13.45 -14.85 -1.70
CA LEU A 210 12.00 -14.83 -1.89
C LEU A 210 11.30 -15.81 -0.94
N LEU A 211 11.82 -17.03 -0.82
CA LEU A 211 11.32 -18.03 0.13
C LEU A 211 11.47 -17.57 1.59
N GLU A 212 12.60 -16.96 1.95
CA GLU A 212 12.81 -16.38 3.28
C GLU A 212 11.77 -15.31 3.60
N VAL A 213 11.55 -14.36 2.68
CA VAL A 213 10.53 -13.30 2.86
C VAL A 213 9.14 -13.92 2.95
N GLN A 214 8.80 -14.88 2.09
CA GLN A 214 7.51 -15.57 2.10
C GLN A 214 7.25 -16.32 3.42
N GLY A 215 8.29 -16.86 4.06
CA GLY A 215 8.18 -17.49 5.37
C GLY A 215 7.86 -16.52 6.52
N LEU A 216 8.04 -15.21 6.31
CA LEU A 216 7.81 -14.18 7.33
C LEU A 216 6.49 -13.44 7.16
N VAL A 217 5.83 -13.59 6.01
CA VAL A 217 4.72 -12.71 5.58
C VAL A 217 3.58 -13.51 4.95
N ASP A 218 2.43 -12.87 4.76
CA ASP A 218 1.25 -13.52 4.19
C ASP A 218 1.36 -13.62 2.66
N SER A 219 1.83 -12.56 2.01
CA SER A 219 1.98 -12.52 0.55
C SER A 219 3.23 -11.76 0.11
N VAL A 220 3.96 -12.33 -0.86
CA VAL A 220 5.03 -11.67 -1.62
C VAL A 220 4.66 -11.65 -3.10
N GLN A 221 4.58 -10.47 -3.69
CA GLN A 221 4.39 -10.29 -5.13
C GLN A 221 5.61 -9.59 -5.72
N LEU A 222 6.12 -10.14 -6.82
CA LEU A 222 7.14 -9.53 -7.66
C LEU A 222 6.52 -9.30 -9.04
N ASP A 223 6.73 -8.11 -9.60
CA ASP A 223 6.41 -7.80 -10.99
C ASP A 223 7.50 -6.89 -11.60
N ASP A 224 7.29 -6.46 -12.85
CA ASP A 224 8.21 -5.54 -13.54
C ASP A 224 8.39 -4.20 -12.81
N ASP A 225 7.43 -3.77 -11.99
CA ASP A 225 7.49 -2.50 -11.26
C ASP A 225 8.26 -2.62 -9.93
N GLY A 226 8.28 -3.81 -9.31
CA GLY A 226 8.91 -3.98 -8.01
C GLY A 226 8.50 -5.21 -7.22
N VAL A 227 8.76 -5.12 -5.91
CA VAL A 227 8.39 -6.13 -4.92
C VAL A 227 7.39 -5.54 -3.94
N THR A 228 6.24 -6.18 -3.79
CA THR A 228 5.22 -5.88 -2.77
C THR A 228 5.14 -7.01 -1.77
N VAL A 229 5.24 -6.67 -0.48
CA VAL A 229 5.16 -7.62 0.62
C VAL A 229 4.07 -7.20 1.58
N ARG A 230 3.22 -8.13 2.00
CA ARG A 230 2.15 -7.89 2.98
C ARG A 230 2.26 -8.91 4.10
N ALA A 231 2.45 -8.43 5.32
CA ALA A 231 2.34 -9.26 6.51
C ALA A 231 0.87 -9.54 6.83
N ALA A 232 0.58 -10.63 7.54
CA ALA A 232 -0.78 -10.92 8.01
C ALA A 232 -1.26 -9.87 9.04
N GLN A 233 -0.32 -9.41 9.88
CA GLN A 233 -0.51 -8.39 10.89
C GLN A 233 0.82 -7.67 11.13
N ILE A 234 0.79 -6.52 11.81
CA ILE A 234 2.02 -5.87 12.28
C ILE A 234 2.55 -6.67 13.47
N ASP A 235 3.80 -7.11 13.38
CA ASP A 235 4.49 -7.79 14.48
C ASP A 235 4.57 -6.84 15.70
N PRO A 236 4.27 -7.31 16.92
CA PRO A 236 4.35 -6.47 18.12
C PRO A 236 5.76 -5.93 18.42
N GLU A 237 6.82 -6.58 17.93
CA GLU A 237 8.20 -6.11 18.07
C GLU A 237 8.45 -4.85 17.21
N PRO A 238 8.77 -3.68 17.79
CA PRO A 238 8.95 -2.44 17.02
C PRO A 238 10.03 -2.50 15.94
N THR A 239 11.05 -3.34 16.13
CA THR A 239 12.19 -3.56 15.22
C THR A 239 11.92 -4.53 14.08
N ALA A 240 10.80 -5.27 14.09
CA ALA A 240 10.46 -6.21 13.02
C ALA A 240 10.26 -5.50 11.68
N VAL A 241 9.67 -4.30 11.68
CA VAL A 241 9.43 -3.55 10.44
C VAL A 241 10.72 -3.08 9.77
N PRO A 242 11.65 -2.38 10.46
CA PRO A 242 12.98 -2.09 9.92
C PRO A 242 13.70 -3.30 9.33
N ARG A 243 13.61 -4.46 10.00
CA ARG A 243 14.23 -5.72 9.52
C ARG A 243 13.60 -6.20 8.22
N LEU A 244 12.27 -6.23 8.14
CA LEU A 244 11.58 -6.64 6.92
C LEU A 244 11.86 -5.67 5.77
N VAL A 245 11.86 -4.35 6.01
CA VAL A 245 12.21 -3.36 4.98
C VAL A 245 13.62 -3.59 4.45
N ALA A 246 14.60 -3.85 5.34
CA ALA A 246 15.97 -4.14 4.92
C ALA A 246 16.07 -5.42 4.07
N LEU A 247 15.33 -6.47 4.43
CA LEU A 247 15.29 -7.74 3.71
C LEU A 247 14.67 -7.57 2.31
N VAL A 248 13.49 -6.94 2.22
CA VAL A 248 12.80 -6.72 0.93
C VAL A 248 13.61 -5.81 0.02
N ARG A 249 14.28 -4.80 0.58
CA ARG A 249 15.24 -3.97 -0.18
C ARG A 249 16.38 -4.80 -0.75
N SER A 250 17.00 -5.65 0.08
CA SER A 250 18.12 -6.49 -0.37
C SER A 250 17.68 -7.43 -1.50
N LEU A 251 16.48 -8.00 -1.40
CA LEU A 251 15.87 -8.83 -2.42
C LEU A 251 15.67 -8.04 -3.74
N ALA A 252 15.00 -6.90 -3.67
CA ALA A 252 14.75 -6.06 -4.84
C ALA A 252 16.06 -5.59 -5.51
N GLY A 253 17.06 -5.21 -4.72
CA GLY A 253 18.39 -4.86 -5.24
C GLY A 253 19.08 -6.02 -5.97
N GLY A 254 18.92 -7.25 -5.49
CA GLY A 254 19.41 -8.45 -6.19
C GLY A 254 18.74 -8.63 -7.56
N ILE A 255 17.41 -8.57 -7.59
CA ILE A 255 16.62 -8.70 -8.82
C ILE A 255 17.01 -7.61 -9.84
N ALA A 256 17.07 -6.34 -9.41
CA ALA A 256 17.40 -5.23 -10.29
C ALA A 256 18.82 -5.37 -10.89
N ARG A 257 19.81 -5.78 -10.09
CA ARG A 257 21.18 -6.03 -10.58
C ARG A 257 21.21 -7.17 -11.60
N ASN A 258 20.52 -8.27 -11.31
CA ASN A 258 20.46 -9.42 -12.19
C ASN A 258 19.79 -9.08 -13.53
N ALA A 259 18.68 -8.33 -13.49
CA ALA A 259 18.00 -7.84 -14.69
C ALA A 259 18.86 -6.88 -15.51
N ALA A 260 19.59 -5.96 -14.87
CA ALA A 260 20.52 -5.05 -15.56
C ALA A 260 21.66 -5.83 -16.26
N ALA A 261 22.21 -6.87 -15.60
CA ALA A 261 23.22 -7.73 -16.19
C ALA A 261 22.69 -8.47 -17.43
N VAL A 262 21.45 -8.95 -17.40
CA VAL A 262 20.77 -9.57 -18.55
C VAL A 262 20.55 -8.56 -19.68
N GLY A 263 20.03 -7.36 -19.38
CA GLY A 263 19.77 -6.31 -20.37
C GLY A 263 21.03 -5.88 -21.13
N SER A 264 22.16 -5.80 -20.42
CA SER A 264 23.46 -5.46 -21.02
C SER A 264 23.97 -6.51 -22.03
N LYS A 265 23.64 -7.79 -21.84
CA LYS A 265 24.00 -8.87 -22.78
C LYS A 265 23.13 -8.87 -24.04
N ILE A 266 21.87 -8.47 -23.91
CA ILE A 266 20.90 -8.45 -25.02
C ILE A 266 21.15 -7.25 -25.94
N SER A 267 21.52 -6.11 -25.37
CA SER A 267 21.77 -4.87 -26.12
C SER A 267 23.19 -4.79 -26.69
N GLY A 268 23.71 -5.88 -27.27
CA GLY A 268 25.08 -6.00 -27.78
C GLY A 268 25.56 -4.79 -28.63
N PRO A 269 26.88 -4.66 -28.87
CA PRO A 269 27.58 -3.42 -29.26
C PRO A 269 27.21 -2.81 -30.63
N TYR A 270 26.18 -3.32 -31.30
CA TYR A 270 25.71 -2.84 -32.60
C TYR A 270 24.32 -2.19 -32.48
N ARG A 271 24.21 -1.19 -31.62
CA ARG A 271 23.15 -0.16 -31.68
C ARG A 271 23.78 1.22 -31.74
#